data_AF-A0A932Y0K4-F1
#
_entry.id   AF-A0A932Y0K4-F1
#
_cell.length_a   1.000
_cell.length_b   1.000
_cell.length_c   1.000
_cell.angle_alpha   90.00
_cell.angle_beta   90.00
_cell.angle_gamma   90.00
#
_symmetry.space_group_name_H-M   'P 1'
#
loop_
_entity.id
_entity.type
_entity.pdbx_description
1 polymer ?
#
loop_
_entity_poly.entity_id
_entity_poly.type
_entity_poly.pdbx_seq_one_letter_code
_entity_poly.pdbx_strand_id
1 'polypeptide(L)' 'MPGDIWLIGLAIIDMLLRVAGFIAIISIIAAGVSYITAGGSVEKTASARKRIYNALIGLGIVFAASGFVAFIGNKLG' A
#
# COMPACT_ATOMS: atom_id res chain seq x y z
N MET A 1 -21.78 24.38 5.13
CA MET A 1 -21.31 24.35 6.55
C MET A 1 -19.80 24.11 6.51
N PRO A 2 -18.98 24.61 7.46
CA PRO A 2 -17.52 24.51 7.35
C PRO A 2 -16.95 23.08 7.38
N GLY A 3 -17.71 22.10 7.88
CA GLY A 3 -17.27 20.70 7.99
C GLY A 3 -17.22 19.91 6.68
N ASP A 4 -17.94 20.35 5.64
CA ASP A 4 -18.08 19.60 4.38
C ASP A 4 -16.74 19.47 3.63
N ILE A 5 -15.91 20.51 3.70
CA ILE A 5 -14.59 20.56 3.04
C ILE A 5 -13.66 19.48 3.62
N TRP A 6 -13.73 19.26 4.93
CA TRP A 6 -12.88 18.29 5.60
C TRP A 6 -13.30 16.85 5.29
N LEU A 7 -14.61 16.59 5.23
CA LEU A 7 -15.15 15.28 4.82
C LEU A 7 -14.80 14.94 3.37
N ILE A 8 -14.87 15.92 2.46
CA ILE A 8 -14.46 15.74 1.06
C ILE A 8 -12.96 15.39 0.99
N GLY A 9 -12.12 16.07 1.77
CA GLY A 9 -10.69 15.76 1.85
C GLY A 9 -10.40 14.33 2.31
N LEU A 10 -11.08 13.88 3.37
CA LEU A 10 -10.95 12.51 3.87
C LEU A 10 -11.42 11.46 2.85
N ALA A 11 -12.52 11.72 2.14
CA ALA A 11 -13.04 10.82 1.11
C ALA A 11 -12.06 10.66 -0.07
N ILE A 12 -11.38 11.74 -0.48
CA ILE A 12 -10.34 11.68 -1.50
C ILE A 12 -9.16 10.83 -1.02
N ILE A 13 -8.69 11.03 0.21
CA ILE A 13 -7.58 10.26 0.76
C ILE A 13 -7.94 8.78 0.87
N ASP A 14 -9.14 8.44 1.35
CA ASP A 14 -9.62 7.05 1.43
C ASP A 14 -9.62 6.36 0.06
N MET A 15 -10.09 7.07 -0.97
CA MET A 15 -10.06 6.57 -2.34
C MET A 15 -8.62 6.32 -2.83
N LEU A 16 -7.69 7.23 -2.56
CA LEU A 16 -6.27 7.05 -2.90
C LEU A 16 -5.64 5.87 -2.16
N LEU A 17 -5.98 5.66 -0.89
CA LEU A 17 -5.48 4.55 -0.09
C LEU A 17 -5.99 3.20 -0.61
N ARG A 18 -7.25 3.13 -1.04
CA ARG A 18 -7.79 1.94 -1.71
C ARG A 18 -7.04 1.60 -2.99
N VAL A 19 -6.77 2.61 -3.83
CA VAL A 19 -5.99 2.43 -5.06
C VAL A 19 -4.56 1.99 -4.73
N ALA A 20 -3.92 2.61 -3.75
CA ALA A 20 -2.59 2.25 -3.29
C ALA A 20 -2.54 0.81 -2.76
N GLY A 21 -3.56 0.36 -2.03
CA GLY A 21 -3.69 -1.01 -1.57
C GLY A 21 -3.77 -2.01 -2.72
N PHE A 22 -4.53 -1.68 -3.77
CA PHE A 22 -4.62 -2.51 -4.97
C PHE A 22 -3.26 -2.62 -5.70
N ILE A 23 -2.56 -1.50 -5.86
CA ILE A 23 -1.20 -1.45 -6.44
C ILE A 23 -0.21 -2.25 -5.60
N ALA A 24 -0.32 -2.18 -4.27
CA ALA A 24 0.55 -2.92 -3.36
C ALA A 24 0.39 -4.44 -3.55
N ILE A 25 -0.85 -4.94 -3.67
CA ILE A 25 -1.13 -6.36 -3.94
C ILE A 25 -0.48 -6.79 -5.27
N ILE A 26 -0.68 -6.03 -6.35
CA ILE A 26 -0.08 -6.33 -7.67
C ILE A 26 1.45 -6.35 -7.57
N SER A 27 2.04 -5.40 -6.84
CA SER A 27 3.49 -5.29 -6.66
C SER A 27 4.07 -6.49 -5.90
N ILE A 28 3.36 -6.99 -4.88
CA ILE A 28 3.74 -8.20 -4.13
C ILE A 28 3.69 -9.43 -5.04
N ILE A 29 2.64 -9.58 -5.84
CA ILE A 29 2.51 -10.69 -6.80
C ILE A 29 3.67 -10.65 -7.80
N ALA A 30 3.95 -9.49 -8.40
CA ALA A 30 5.05 -9.32 -9.35
C ALA A 30 6.42 -9.63 -8.72
N ALA A 31 6.65 -9.20 -7.48
CA ALA A 31 7.87 -9.49 -6.74
C ALA A 31 8.01 -10.99 -6.42
N GLY A 32 6.91 -11.66 -6.06
CA GLY A 32 6.88 -13.11 -5.81
C GLY A 32 7.18 -13.93 -7.06
N VAL A 33 6.56 -13.59 -8.20
CA VAL A 33 6.86 -14.23 -9.50
C VAL A 33 8.32 -14.01 -9.89
N SER A 34 8.85 -12.79 -9.72
CA SER A 34 10.26 -12.48 -9.98
C SER A 34 11.23 -13.26 -9.07
N TYR A 35 10.82 -13.59 -7.84
CA TYR A 35 11.61 -14.38 -6.91
C TYR A 35 11.63 -15.86 -7.31
N ILE A 36 10.48 -16.43 -7.67
CA ILE A 36 10.36 -17.83 -8.11
C ILE A 36 11.13 -18.05 -9.43
N THR A 37 11.04 -17.10 -10.37
CA THR A 37 11.71 -17.17 -11.69
C THR A 37 13.21 -16.86 -11.65
N ALA A 38 13.77 -16.45 -10.52
CA ALA A 38 15.20 -16.14 -10.40
C ALA A 38 16.12 -17.36 -10.57
N GLY A 39 15.59 -18.58 -10.46
CA GLY A 39 16.25 -19.80 -10.95
C GLY A 39 17.63 -20.12 -10.34
N GLY A 40 17.92 -19.66 -9.12
CA GLY A 40 19.19 -19.94 -8.42
C GLY A 40 20.31 -18.93 -8.66
N SER A 41 20.08 -17.90 -9.49
CA SER A 41 21.00 -16.76 -9.63
C SER A 41 21.03 -15.94 -8.33
N VAL A 42 22.20 -15.86 -7.68
CA VAL A 42 22.36 -15.13 -6.40
C VAL A 42 22.01 -13.65 -6.57
N GLU A 43 22.47 -12.99 -7.64
CA GLU A 43 22.11 -11.60 -7.97
C GLU A 43 20.59 -11.39 -8.10
N LYS A 44 19.91 -12.22 -8.90
CA LYS A 44 18.48 -12.07 -9.14
C LYS A 44 17.67 -12.36 -7.88
N THR A 45 18.11 -13.33 -7.07
CA THR A 45 17.48 -13.67 -5.79
C THR A 45 17.60 -12.52 -4.79
N ALA A 46 18.77 -11.89 -4.69
CA ALA A 46 18.99 -10.75 -3.81
C ALA A 46 18.14 -9.53 -4.23
N SER A 47 18.10 -9.23 -5.53
CA SER A 47 17.29 -8.14 -6.08
C SER A 47 15.79 -8.38 -5.89
N ALA A 48 15.31 -9.60 -6.18
CA ALA A 48 13.91 -9.98 -5.97
C ALA A 48 13.52 -9.91 -4.49
N ARG A 49 14.38 -10.38 -3.58
CA ARG A 49 14.16 -10.28 -2.13
C ARG A 49 14.05 -8.81 -1.68
N LYS A 50 14.90 -7.92 -2.19
CA LYS A 50 14.79 -6.46 -1.91
C LYS A 50 13.46 -5.88 -2.42
N ARG A 51 13.02 -6.28 -3.62
CA ARG A 51 11.70 -5.89 -4.15
C ARG A 51 10.55 -6.37 -3.28
N ILE A 52 10.59 -7.60 -2.79
CA ILE A 52 9.57 -8.14 -1.87
C ILE A 52 9.52 -7.30 -0.59
N TYR A 53 10.68 -7.02 0.05
CA TYR A 53 10.71 -6.19 1.25
C TYR A 53 10.14 -4.80 1.02
N ASN A 54 10.49 -4.14 -0.09
CA ASN A 54 9.95 -2.83 -0.43
C ASN A 54 8.43 -2.88 -0.64
N ALA A 55 7.91 -3.92 -1.31
CA ALA A 55 6.48 -4.10 -1.51
C ALA A 55 5.73 -4.33 -0.19
N LEU A 56 6.31 -5.11 0.73
CA LEU A 56 5.75 -5.33 2.07
C LEU A 56 5.73 -4.05 2.91
N ILE A 57 6.79 -3.24 2.84
CA ILE A 57 6.84 -1.93 3.51
C ILE A 57 5.75 -1.01 2.96
N GLY A 58 5.60 -0.94 1.63
CA GLY A 58 4.54 -0.16 0.98
C GLY A 58 3.15 -0.60 1.43
N LEU A 59 2.89 -1.90 1.50
CA LEU A 59 1.64 -2.45 2.02
C LEU A 59 1.40 -2.06 3.49
N GLY A 60 2.43 -2.15 4.33
CA GLY A 60 2.36 -1.74 5.74
C GLY A 60 1.99 -0.26 5.90
N ILE A 61 2.56 0.61 5.06
CA ILE A 61 2.22 2.05 5.03
C ILE A 61 0.75 2.26 4.66
N VAL A 62 0.26 1.58 3.62
CA VAL A 62 -1.16 1.70 3.21
C VAL A 62 -2.10 1.26 4.33
N PHE A 63 -1.79 0.17 5.03
CA PHE A 63 -2.60 -0.29 6.16
C PHE A 63 -2.62 0.72 7.30
N ALA A 64 -1.44 1.24 7.69
CA ALA A 64 -1.34 2.24 8.75
C ALA A 64 -2.10 3.52 8.40
N ALA A 65 -1.94 4.01 7.16
CA ALA A 65 -2.63 5.19 6.68
C ALA A 65 -4.15 5.01 6.62
N SER A 66 -4.62 3.83 6.17
CA SER A 66 -6.05 3.51 6.13
C SER A 66 -6.67 3.49 7.53
N GLY A 67 -5.99 2.88 8.50
CA GLY A 67 -6.44 2.90 9.90
C GLY A 67 -6.49 4.31 10.48
N PHE A 68 -5.50 5.15 10.16
CA PHE A 68 -5.46 6.54 10.59
C PHE A 68 -6.60 7.38 10.00
N VAL A 69 -6.86 7.26 8.70
CA VAL A 69 -7.96 7.96 8.03
C VAL A 69 -9.31 7.52 8.58
N ALA A 70 -9.51 6.22 8.78
CA ALA A 70 -10.72 5.69 9.41
C ALA A 70 -10.90 6.22 10.84
N PHE A 71 -9.83 6.32 11.64
CA PHE A 71 -9.88 6.88 12.99
C PHE A 71 -10.30 8.35 13.00
N ILE A 72 -9.72 9.16 12.10
CA ILE A 72 -10.06 10.58 11.94
C ILE A 72 -11.53 10.72 11.49
N GLY A 73 -11.96 9.96 10.48
CA GLY A 73 -13.33 9.99 9.97
C GLY A 73 -14.38 9.64 11.03
N ASN A 74 -14.12 8.62 11.85
CA ASN A 74 -15.01 8.22 12.95
C ASN A 74 -15.10 9.24 14.09
N LYS A 75 -14.15 10.17 14.22
CA LYS A 75 -14.20 11.26 15.21
C LYS A 75 -14.91 12.52 14.72
N LEU A 76 -15.16 12.62 13.41
CA LEU A 76 -15.66 13.82 12.75
C LEU A 76 -17.07 13.65 12.15
N GLY A 77 -17.54 12.41 12.03
CA GLY A 77 -18.97 12.09 12.00
C GLY A 77 -19.55 12.11 13.40
#